data_AF-A0A7K0P5J6-F1
#
_entry.id   AF-A0A7K0P5J6-F1
#
_cell.length_a   1.000
_cell.length_b   1.000
_cell.length_c   1.000
_cell.angle_alpha   90.00
_cell.angle_beta   90.00
_cell.angle_gamma   90.00
#
_symmetry.space_group_name_H-M   'P 1'
#
loop_
_entity.id
_entity.type
_entity.pdbx_description
1 polymer ?
#
loop_
_entity_poly.entity_id
_entity_poly.type
_entity_poly.pdbx_seq_one_letter_code
_entity_poly.pdbx_strand_id
1 'polypeptide(L)'
;MSMFARTTGRMAALVPIVVLTCLVAACGSESPDSSAVSSSANADANGAAAVMGEEAGSYPLPDCTGQDPANCSYDGFDPSIDGFSFANWGGTGQLGATGMIALFGQDEVCARSTASGCVLYPAAEEWAAQINEALAGGHCEGMAVMAARFFRGDASPTDLDPAAESTFDLALEDPDVENAIDMWWATQMLAPVQEAYMAFHEYQPSEIAAELAAGLQRGDGYTMGIYSEAGAHAITPFAVTEEGGLIAVSVYDNNFPGTVQRIMIDPVAEQWSYAMGSTNPDAPTDGWEGGIGTIELTPMDSRVLPAFAPFDDEPAKGVARGNSAISHLLVTSPDPEARVGFTVTIDGQDYDTTDPNVVLPEGVLTRSTLGAVFSGKGMAVAVDRSKVK
;
A
#
# COMPACT_ATOMS: atom_id res chain seq x y z
N MET A 1 14.70 -69.45 39.16
CA MET A 1 13.91 -68.22 38.98
C MET A 1 14.58 -67.42 37.87
N SER A 2 13.97 -67.42 36.69
CA SER A 2 14.44 -66.73 35.48
C SER A 2 13.27 -65.88 34.98
N MET A 3 13.47 -64.57 34.86
CA MET A 3 12.58 -63.61 34.18
C MET A 3 13.49 -62.54 33.58
N PHE A 4 13.72 -62.57 32.27
CA PHE A 4 12.96 -61.93 31.20
C PHE A 4 13.19 -60.43 31.07
N ALA A 5 13.90 -60.11 29.99
CA ALA A 5 14.10 -58.78 29.42
C ALA A 5 12.78 -58.14 28.97
N ARG A 6 12.71 -56.81 29.06
CA ARG A 6 11.86 -55.98 28.21
C ARG A 6 12.62 -54.74 27.75
N THR A 7 13.08 -54.80 26.52
CA THR A 7 13.34 -53.70 25.61
C THR A 7 12.04 -52.95 25.32
N THR A 8 12.07 -51.61 25.37
CA THR A 8 11.15 -50.75 24.60
C THR A 8 11.96 -49.59 24.04
N GLY A 9 11.85 -49.43 22.71
CA GLY A 9 12.68 -48.53 21.91
C GLY A 9 12.27 -47.06 22.04
N ARG A 10 13.28 -46.20 21.97
CA ARG A 10 13.11 -44.77 21.65
C ARG A 10 12.86 -44.65 20.14
N MET A 11 11.67 -44.23 19.74
CA MET A 11 11.47 -43.64 18.42
C MET A 11 12.06 -42.23 18.45
N ALA A 12 13.16 -42.04 17.73
CA ALA A 12 13.61 -40.72 17.30
C ALA A 12 12.81 -40.38 16.03
N ALA A 13 11.87 -39.44 16.15
CA ALA A 13 11.24 -38.83 14.99
C ALA A 13 12.15 -37.69 14.51
N LEU A 14 12.86 -37.92 13.40
CA LEU A 14 13.43 -36.87 12.56
C LEU A 14 12.28 -36.13 11.89
N VAL A 15 12.11 -34.85 12.19
CA VAL A 15 11.25 -33.95 11.41
C VAL A 15 12.15 -33.24 10.39
N PRO A 16 11.83 -33.27 9.09
CA PRO A 16 12.59 -32.53 8.09
C PRO A 16 12.32 -31.03 8.26
N ILE A 17 13.39 -30.25 8.40
CA ILE A 17 13.39 -28.81 8.24
C ILE A 17 13.22 -28.54 6.74
N VAL A 18 12.03 -28.08 6.36
CA VAL A 18 11.80 -27.44 5.07
C VAL A 18 11.76 -25.94 5.36
N VAL A 19 12.87 -25.27 5.07
CA VAL A 19 12.91 -23.80 4.94
C VAL A 19 12.17 -23.49 3.65
N LEU A 20 11.00 -22.88 3.77
CA LEU A 20 10.24 -22.39 2.63
C LEU A 20 10.06 -20.89 2.82
N THR A 21 10.70 -20.15 1.92
CA THR A 21 10.73 -18.70 1.78
C THR A 21 9.32 -18.14 1.58
N CYS A 22 8.96 -17.12 2.38
CA CYS A 22 7.66 -16.45 2.36
C CYS A 22 7.81 -15.06 1.70
N LEU A 23 6.86 -14.70 0.83
CA LEU A 23 6.75 -13.41 0.13
C LEU A 23 5.47 -12.69 0.61
N VAL A 24 5.54 -11.37 0.75
CA VAL A 24 4.61 -10.54 1.53
C VAL A 24 3.90 -9.52 0.61
N ALA A 25 2.75 -9.01 1.07
CA ALA A 25 1.70 -8.35 0.29
C ALA A 25 1.49 -6.86 0.63
N ALA A 26 1.63 -6.02 -0.38
CA ALA A 26 1.12 -4.66 -0.63
C ALA A 26 0.96 -4.50 -2.17
N CYS A 27 0.27 -3.48 -2.71
CA CYS A 27 0.26 -3.10 -4.15
C CYS A 27 0.67 -4.17 -5.22
N GLY A 28 0.00 -5.33 -5.27
CA GLY A 28 0.45 -6.44 -6.10
C GLY A 28 -0.07 -6.39 -7.54
N SER A 29 0.77 -6.03 -8.50
CA SER A 29 0.66 -6.55 -9.88
C SER A 29 1.84 -7.48 -10.12
N GLU A 30 1.59 -8.77 -10.41
CA GLU A 30 2.65 -9.75 -10.66
C GLU A 30 3.53 -9.31 -11.85
N SER A 31 4.78 -8.93 -11.58
CA SER A 31 5.84 -8.81 -12.59
C SER A 31 6.71 -10.07 -12.58
N PRO A 32 7.00 -10.70 -13.73
CA PRO A 32 7.84 -11.90 -13.77
C PRO A 32 9.32 -11.57 -13.63
N ASP A 33 9.93 -12.16 -12.61
CA ASP A 33 11.33 -12.07 -12.24
C ASP A 33 12.27 -12.58 -13.36
N SER A 34 13.12 -11.70 -13.90
CA SER A 34 14.06 -12.03 -14.97
C SER A 34 15.33 -12.68 -14.42
N SER A 35 15.27 -13.97 -14.08
CA SER A 35 16.48 -14.77 -13.76
C SER A 35 16.24 -16.28 -13.80
N ALA A 36 16.42 -16.94 -14.95
CA ALA A 36 17.13 -18.24 -15.07
C ALA A 36 16.98 -18.86 -16.48
N VAL A 37 18.12 -18.97 -17.18
CA VAL A 37 18.28 -19.85 -18.35
C VAL A 37 18.55 -21.27 -17.83
N SER A 38 17.66 -22.24 -18.07
CA SER A 38 17.96 -23.53 -18.73
C SER A 38 16.93 -24.66 -18.50
N SER A 39 16.44 -25.17 -19.63
CA SER A 39 16.07 -26.57 -19.98
C SER A 39 14.88 -27.32 -19.36
N SER A 40 14.05 -27.78 -20.32
CA SER A 40 13.29 -29.04 -20.42
C SER A 40 11.80 -29.08 -19.99
N ALA A 41 10.98 -29.01 -21.05
CA ALA A 41 9.61 -29.48 -21.27
C ALA A 41 8.99 -30.46 -20.26
N ASN A 42 7.79 -30.10 -19.77
CA ASN A 42 6.55 -30.80 -20.12
C ASN A 42 5.31 -29.94 -19.81
N ALA A 43 4.31 -30.08 -20.68
CA ALA A 43 3.08 -29.29 -20.75
C ALA A 43 2.07 -29.57 -19.63
N ASP A 44 1.35 -28.53 -19.21
CA ASP A 44 -0.13 -28.43 -19.14
C ASP A 44 -0.56 -27.50 -17.99
N ALA A 45 -0.81 -26.22 -18.31
CA ALA A 45 -1.74 -25.34 -17.60
C ALA A 45 -2.04 -24.12 -18.49
N ASN A 46 -3.25 -24.07 -19.05
CA ASN A 46 -3.80 -22.90 -19.71
C ASN A 46 -4.31 -21.92 -18.65
N GLY A 47 -3.79 -20.69 -18.66
CA GLY A 47 -4.30 -19.56 -17.90
C GLY A 47 -3.44 -18.32 -18.18
N ALA A 48 -4.02 -17.36 -18.91
CA ALA A 48 -3.54 -15.99 -19.18
C ALA A 48 -2.05 -15.83 -19.55
N ALA A 49 -1.74 -16.02 -20.84
CA ALA A 49 -0.58 -15.37 -21.43
C ALA A 49 -0.89 -13.86 -21.52
N ALA A 50 -0.32 -13.06 -20.62
CA ALA A 50 -0.24 -11.63 -20.79
C ALA A 50 0.43 -11.32 -22.14
N VAL A 51 -0.07 -10.29 -22.81
CA VAL A 51 0.45 -9.77 -24.07
C VAL A 51 1.84 -9.19 -23.81
N MET A 52 2.86 -10.05 -23.79
CA MET A 52 4.24 -9.61 -23.94
C MET A 52 4.42 -9.16 -25.40
N GLY A 53 4.32 -7.85 -25.66
CA GLY A 53 4.74 -7.31 -26.94
C GLY A 53 4.17 -5.97 -27.42
N GLU A 54 3.22 -5.34 -26.74
CA GLU A 54 2.78 -3.98 -27.09
C GLU A 54 3.19 -3.01 -25.97
N GLU A 55 3.88 -1.93 -26.34
CA GLU A 55 4.11 -0.77 -25.47
C GLU A 55 2.74 -0.32 -24.92
N ALA A 56 2.65 -0.06 -23.61
CA ALA A 56 1.42 0.47 -23.03
C ALA A 56 0.99 1.73 -23.81
N GLY A 57 -0.29 1.79 -24.16
CA GLY A 57 -0.85 2.95 -24.82
C GLY A 57 -0.90 4.13 -23.85
N SER A 58 -0.84 5.35 -24.40
CA SER A 58 -1.06 6.57 -23.63
C SER A 58 -2.24 7.33 -24.23
N TYR A 59 -3.22 7.68 -23.40
CA TYR A 59 -4.25 8.62 -23.81
C TYR A 59 -3.63 10.01 -24.03
N PRO A 60 -4.25 10.87 -24.86
CA PRO A 60 -3.84 12.26 -24.90
C PRO A 60 -4.13 12.94 -23.56
N LEU A 61 -3.28 13.91 -23.17
CA LEU A 61 -3.59 14.81 -22.06
C LEU A 61 -4.96 15.47 -22.29
N PRO A 62 -5.76 15.66 -21.23
CA PRO A 62 -7.04 16.36 -21.31
C PRO A 62 -6.88 17.79 -21.86
N ASP A 63 -7.76 18.19 -22.77
CA ASP A 63 -7.87 19.59 -23.22
C ASP A 63 -9.19 20.20 -22.72
N CYS A 64 -9.13 20.83 -21.54
CA CYS A 64 -10.26 21.55 -20.96
C CYS A 64 -10.39 23.00 -21.49
N THR A 65 -9.65 23.39 -22.53
CA THR A 65 -9.68 24.76 -23.04
C THR A 65 -11.07 25.13 -23.55
N GLY A 66 -11.70 26.11 -22.90
CA GLY A 66 -13.03 26.60 -23.27
C GLY A 66 -14.19 25.63 -22.94
N GLN A 67 -13.93 24.58 -22.16
CA GLN A 67 -14.95 23.70 -21.63
C GLN A 67 -15.54 24.26 -20.32
N ASP A 68 -16.74 23.81 -19.97
CA ASP A 68 -17.33 24.11 -18.66
C ASP A 68 -16.52 23.38 -17.57
N PRO A 69 -16.01 24.06 -16.53
CA PRO A 69 -15.33 23.41 -15.41
C PRO A 69 -16.16 22.32 -14.71
N ALA A 70 -17.49 22.37 -14.84
CA ALA A 70 -18.36 21.30 -14.35
C ALA A 70 -18.22 19.98 -15.14
N ASN A 71 -17.75 20.03 -16.39
CA ASN A 71 -17.66 18.88 -17.30
C ASN A 71 -16.20 18.51 -17.65
N CYS A 72 -15.24 19.36 -17.33
CA CYS A 72 -13.82 19.12 -17.55
C CYS A 72 -12.99 19.80 -16.48
N SER A 73 -12.36 19.00 -15.63
CA SER A 73 -11.41 19.45 -14.63
C SER A 73 -10.06 18.83 -14.91
N TYR A 74 -9.02 19.66 -15.05
CA TYR A 74 -7.64 19.23 -15.27
C TYR A 74 -6.72 20.21 -14.52
N ASP A 75 -5.82 19.68 -13.70
CA ASP A 75 -4.93 20.48 -12.85
C ASP A 75 -3.61 20.89 -13.55
N GLY A 76 -3.26 20.24 -14.66
CA GLY A 76 -2.02 20.48 -15.40
C GLY A 76 -0.95 19.39 -15.24
N PHE A 77 -1.20 18.34 -14.45
CA PHE A 77 -0.26 17.23 -14.27
C PHE A 77 0.02 16.53 -15.61
N ASP A 78 1.28 16.22 -15.87
CA ASP A 78 1.73 15.43 -17.02
C ASP A 78 2.55 14.23 -16.54
N PRO A 79 2.06 12.98 -16.70
CA PRO A 79 2.80 11.78 -16.28
C PRO A 79 4.23 11.64 -16.83
N SER A 80 4.53 12.27 -17.97
CA SER A 80 5.87 12.26 -18.58
C SER A 80 6.84 13.29 -17.99
N ILE A 81 6.36 14.13 -17.07
CA ILE A 81 7.14 15.18 -16.39
C ILE A 81 7.02 15.01 -14.87
N ASP A 82 5.78 14.88 -14.38
CA ASP A 82 5.40 14.94 -12.97
C ASP A 82 5.30 13.55 -12.32
N GLY A 83 5.24 12.48 -13.12
CA GLY A 83 5.35 11.09 -12.66
C GLY A 83 6.79 10.59 -12.61
N PHE A 84 7.02 9.43 -11.98
CA PHE A 84 8.32 8.75 -12.07
C PHE A 84 8.50 8.08 -13.43
N SER A 85 9.75 7.99 -13.89
CA SER A 85 10.14 7.34 -15.16
C SER A 85 10.33 5.82 -15.06
N PHE A 86 10.27 5.26 -13.85
CA PHE A 86 10.38 3.84 -13.57
C PHE A 86 9.07 3.30 -13.01
N ALA A 87 8.84 2.00 -13.25
CA ALA A 87 7.63 1.34 -12.83
C ALA A 87 7.67 1.00 -11.33
N ASN A 88 6.49 0.93 -10.72
CA ASN A 88 6.30 0.32 -9.42
C ASN A 88 6.86 -1.11 -9.39
N TRP A 89 7.44 -1.48 -8.26
CA TRP A 89 8.18 -2.72 -8.09
C TRP A 89 7.83 -3.37 -6.75
N GLY A 90 7.92 -4.69 -6.69
CA GLY A 90 7.92 -5.44 -5.44
C GLY A 90 9.33 -5.55 -4.86
N GLY A 91 9.44 -5.64 -3.55
CA GLY A 91 10.72 -5.77 -2.85
C GLY A 91 10.63 -5.27 -1.41
N THR A 92 11.43 -5.84 -0.52
CA THR A 92 11.44 -5.39 0.88
C THR A 92 11.89 -3.93 0.95
N GLY A 93 11.12 -3.11 1.65
CA GLY A 93 11.47 -1.72 1.90
C GLY A 93 12.68 -1.54 2.80
N GLN A 94 13.16 -0.31 2.88
CA GLN A 94 14.34 0.12 3.62
C GLN A 94 14.05 1.26 4.60
N LEU A 95 12.78 1.42 5.03
CA LEU A 95 12.37 2.40 6.02
C LEU A 95 13.23 2.27 7.28
N GLY A 96 14.13 3.24 7.45
CA GLY A 96 15.10 3.30 8.54
C GLY A 96 14.83 4.45 9.51
N ALA A 97 15.80 4.72 10.38
CA ALA A 97 15.66 5.73 11.43
C ALA A 97 15.34 7.14 10.90
N THR A 98 15.89 7.54 9.75
CA THR A 98 15.59 8.84 9.12
C THR A 98 14.12 8.96 8.74
N GLY A 99 13.57 7.95 8.07
CA GLY A 99 12.16 7.91 7.70
C GLY A 99 11.24 7.86 8.93
N MET A 100 11.62 7.09 9.95
CA MET A 100 10.89 7.06 11.23
C MET A 100 10.86 8.41 11.95
N ILE A 101 11.97 9.15 11.92
CA ILE A 101 12.03 10.52 12.47
C ILE A 101 11.15 11.46 11.64
N ALA A 102 11.14 11.32 10.31
CA ALA A 102 10.28 12.13 9.45
C ALA A 102 8.80 11.85 9.73
N LEU A 103 8.43 10.57 9.91
CA LEU A 103 7.06 10.14 10.17
C LEU A 103 6.55 10.58 11.54
N PHE A 104 7.35 10.46 12.60
CA PHE A 104 6.84 10.56 13.98
C PHE A 104 7.58 11.57 14.86
N GLY A 105 8.68 12.13 14.36
CA GLY A 105 9.55 13.00 15.13
C GLY A 105 10.59 12.25 15.96
N GLN A 106 11.70 12.93 16.25
CA GLN A 106 12.87 12.31 16.88
C GLN A 106 12.58 11.78 18.30
N ASP A 107 11.83 12.54 19.09
CA ASP A 107 11.59 12.22 20.50
C ASP A 107 10.73 10.96 20.67
N GLU A 108 9.91 10.63 19.67
CA GLU A 108 9.01 9.48 19.69
C GLU A 108 9.65 8.18 19.23
N VAL A 109 10.74 8.27 18.46
CA VAL A 109 11.36 7.09 17.85
C VAL A 109 12.76 6.80 18.38
N CYS A 110 13.45 7.77 19.00
CA CYS A 110 14.86 7.62 19.36
C CYS A 110 15.08 7.35 20.85
N ALA A 111 15.51 6.14 21.19
CA ALA A 111 15.93 5.76 22.55
C ALA A 111 17.19 6.49 23.04
N ARG A 112 18.07 6.86 22.10
CA ARG A 112 19.28 7.61 22.38
C ARG A 112 19.73 8.39 21.15
N SER A 113 19.94 9.69 21.31
CA SER A 113 20.68 10.49 20.32
C SER A 113 22.17 10.21 20.49
N THR A 114 22.80 9.60 19.49
CA THR A 114 24.27 9.47 19.41
C THR A 114 24.84 10.52 18.46
N ALA A 115 26.17 10.68 18.45
CA ALA A 115 26.85 11.54 17.48
C ALA A 115 26.68 11.04 16.01
N SER A 116 26.22 9.80 15.81
CA SER A 116 26.07 9.13 14.52
C SER A 116 24.62 8.76 14.17
N GLY A 117 23.63 9.30 14.88
CA GLY A 117 22.22 9.08 14.57
C GLY A 117 21.39 8.43 15.67
N CYS A 118 20.11 8.30 15.37
CA CYS A 118 19.04 7.80 16.22
C CYS A 118 19.11 6.27 16.35
N VAL A 119 19.20 5.76 17.58
CA VAL A 119 18.91 4.35 17.87
C VAL A 119 17.42 4.25 18.13
N LEU A 120 16.70 3.51 17.28
CA LEU A 120 15.26 3.37 17.40
C LEU A 120 14.87 2.70 18.72
N TYR A 121 13.73 3.09 19.27
CA TYR A 121 13.04 2.29 20.27
C TYR A 121 12.65 0.93 19.67
N PRO A 122 12.67 -0.16 20.44
CA PRO A 122 12.28 -1.48 19.94
C PRO A 122 10.91 -1.50 19.26
N ALA A 123 9.93 -0.76 19.78
CA ALA A 123 8.60 -0.67 19.17
C ALA A 123 8.61 0.08 17.81
N ALA A 124 9.47 1.09 17.66
CA ALA A 124 9.66 1.80 16.40
C ALA A 124 10.43 0.94 15.37
N GLU A 125 11.43 0.17 15.82
CA GLU A 125 12.15 -0.80 14.97
C GLU A 125 11.22 -1.89 14.45
N GLU A 126 10.36 -2.44 15.31
CA GLU A 126 9.36 -3.44 14.94
C GLU A 126 8.31 -2.88 13.96
N TRP A 127 7.82 -1.66 14.20
CA TRP A 127 6.89 -1.01 13.29
C TRP A 127 7.52 -0.79 11.90
N ALA A 128 8.76 -0.29 11.85
CA ALA A 128 9.50 -0.12 10.60
C ALA A 128 9.71 -1.46 9.87
N ALA A 129 10.02 -2.54 10.60
CA ALA A 129 10.18 -3.86 10.03
C ALA A 129 8.88 -4.37 9.36
N GLN A 130 7.72 -4.16 10.00
CA GLN A 130 6.42 -4.54 9.43
C GLN A 130 6.09 -3.74 8.16
N ILE A 131 6.43 -2.45 8.13
CA ILE A 131 6.27 -1.61 6.95
C ILE A 131 7.17 -2.10 5.80
N ASN A 132 8.45 -2.36 6.09
CA ASN A 132 9.40 -2.88 5.11
C ASN A 132 8.99 -4.24 4.55
N GLU A 133 8.41 -5.09 5.40
CA GLU A 133 7.86 -6.36 4.97
C GLU A 133 6.64 -6.16 4.06
N ALA A 134 5.73 -5.25 4.41
CA ALA A 134 4.54 -4.96 3.60
C ALA A 134 4.90 -4.42 2.21
N LEU A 135 5.88 -3.51 2.11
CA LEU A 135 6.42 -2.97 0.85
C LEU A 135 6.82 -4.03 -0.18
N ALA A 136 7.08 -5.28 0.25
CA ALA A 136 7.39 -6.40 -0.62
C ALA A 136 6.38 -6.61 -1.75
N GLY A 137 5.11 -6.28 -1.54
CA GLY A 137 4.14 -6.43 -2.62
C GLY A 137 4.08 -5.23 -3.57
N GLY A 138 4.53 -4.04 -3.17
CA GLY A 138 4.68 -2.90 -4.07
C GLY A 138 4.75 -1.54 -3.39
N HIS A 139 5.32 -0.58 -4.10
CA HIS A 139 5.63 0.79 -3.66
C HIS A 139 4.64 1.83 -4.19
N CYS A 140 3.55 1.39 -4.82
CA CYS A 140 2.61 2.21 -5.58
C CYS A 140 2.11 3.46 -4.85
N GLU A 141 1.74 3.32 -3.57
CA GLU A 141 1.28 4.43 -2.73
C GLU A 141 2.36 5.51 -2.56
N GLY A 142 3.59 5.13 -2.22
CA GLY A 142 4.69 6.08 -2.04
C GLY A 142 4.97 6.85 -3.31
N MET A 143 4.94 6.17 -4.46
CA MET A 143 5.12 6.79 -5.77
C MET A 143 3.97 7.76 -6.10
N ALA A 144 2.72 7.35 -5.89
CA ALA A 144 1.56 8.21 -6.14
C ALA A 144 1.56 9.45 -5.24
N VAL A 145 1.86 9.28 -3.96
CA VAL A 145 1.97 10.39 -3.00
C VAL A 145 3.05 11.36 -3.44
N MET A 146 4.25 10.87 -3.75
CA MET A 146 5.37 11.75 -4.11
C MET A 146 5.12 12.50 -5.42
N ALA A 147 4.60 11.83 -6.45
CA ALA A 147 4.28 12.47 -7.72
C ALA A 147 3.30 13.65 -7.52
N ALA A 148 2.21 13.43 -6.77
CA ALA A 148 1.24 14.47 -6.44
C ALA A 148 1.87 15.64 -5.65
N ARG A 149 2.74 15.33 -4.68
CA ARG A 149 3.39 16.34 -3.84
C ARG A 149 4.39 17.20 -4.62
N PHE A 150 5.19 16.60 -5.49
CA PHE A 150 6.14 17.35 -6.32
C PHE A 150 5.44 18.25 -7.33
N PHE A 151 4.40 17.74 -8.00
CA PHE A 151 3.59 18.54 -8.91
C PHE A 151 2.97 19.77 -8.23
N ARG A 152 2.43 19.60 -7.02
CA ARG A 152 1.85 20.68 -6.22
C ARG A 152 2.88 21.65 -5.62
N GLY A 153 4.17 21.32 -5.68
CA GLY A 153 5.22 22.09 -5.03
C GLY A 153 5.23 21.97 -3.50
N ASP A 154 4.59 20.93 -2.95
CA ASP A 154 4.61 20.60 -1.52
C ASP A 154 5.97 20.01 -1.09
N ALA A 155 6.77 19.56 -2.07
CA ALA A 155 8.16 19.15 -1.96
C ALA A 155 8.85 19.44 -3.31
N SER A 156 10.18 19.31 -3.39
CA SER A 156 10.91 19.44 -4.65
C SER A 156 11.67 18.15 -4.99
N PRO A 157 11.68 17.71 -6.27
CA PRO A 157 12.59 16.65 -6.72
C PRO A 157 14.07 16.95 -6.38
N THR A 158 14.43 18.25 -6.34
CA THR A 158 15.78 18.70 -5.98
C THR A 158 16.17 18.44 -4.52
N ASP A 159 15.19 18.13 -3.66
CA ASP A 159 15.46 17.68 -2.29
C ASP A 159 16.06 16.26 -2.25
N LEU A 160 15.88 15.47 -3.33
CA LEU A 160 16.40 14.11 -3.47
C LEU A 160 17.59 14.07 -4.44
N ASP A 161 17.45 14.65 -5.62
CA ASP A 161 18.54 14.80 -6.58
C ASP A 161 18.68 16.27 -7.00
N PRO A 162 19.73 17.00 -6.60
CA PRO A 162 19.96 18.39 -6.99
C PRO A 162 20.05 18.65 -8.50
N ALA A 163 20.22 17.61 -9.32
CA ALA A 163 20.23 17.70 -10.77
C ALA A 163 18.86 17.44 -11.43
N ALA A 164 17.87 16.94 -10.69
CA ALA A 164 16.53 16.67 -11.22
C ALA A 164 15.80 17.99 -11.55
N GLU A 165 15.26 18.09 -12.77
CA GLU A 165 14.41 19.20 -13.19
C GLU A 165 12.92 18.87 -12.95
N SER A 166 12.56 17.58 -12.95
CA SER A 166 11.21 17.10 -12.63
C SER A 166 11.21 15.77 -11.86
N THR A 167 10.03 15.28 -11.46
CA THR A 167 9.89 13.94 -10.86
C THR A 167 10.40 12.84 -11.79
N PHE A 168 10.20 13.02 -13.10
CA PHE A 168 10.58 12.04 -14.12
C PHE A 168 12.10 11.80 -14.20
N ASP A 169 12.91 12.79 -13.79
CA ASP A 169 14.37 12.68 -13.76
C ASP A 169 14.91 11.85 -12.59
N LEU A 170 14.08 11.60 -11.57
CA LEU A 170 14.50 10.82 -10.39
C LEU A 170 14.76 9.36 -10.78
N ALA A 171 15.88 8.82 -10.29
CA ALA A 171 16.31 7.46 -10.57
C ALA A 171 15.97 6.53 -9.40
N LEU A 172 15.43 5.35 -9.72
CA LEU A 172 15.15 4.30 -8.72
C LEU A 172 16.42 3.84 -8.00
N GLU A 173 17.57 3.87 -8.68
CA GLU A 173 18.85 3.46 -8.11
C GLU A 173 19.40 4.45 -7.08
N ASP A 174 18.81 5.64 -6.95
CA ASP A 174 19.15 6.60 -5.90
C ASP A 174 18.50 6.17 -4.57
N PRO A 175 19.30 5.81 -3.54
CA PRO A 175 18.76 5.40 -2.25
C PRO A 175 17.90 6.48 -1.59
N ASP A 176 18.15 7.77 -1.83
CA ASP A 176 17.35 8.84 -1.23
C ASP A 176 15.93 8.86 -1.85
N VAL A 177 15.81 8.50 -3.14
CA VAL A 177 14.51 8.33 -3.83
C VAL A 177 13.77 7.11 -3.28
N GLU A 178 14.43 5.95 -3.21
CA GLU A 178 13.83 4.72 -2.67
C GLU A 178 13.36 4.92 -1.22
N ASN A 179 14.21 5.46 -0.35
CA ASN A 179 13.87 5.70 1.06
C ASN A 179 12.73 6.72 1.22
N ALA A 180 12.64 7.73 0.34
CA ALA A 180 11.54 8.68 0.35
C ALA A 180 10.22 8.00 -0.07
N ILE A 181 10.26 7.14 -1.09
CA ILE A 181 9.09 6.36 -1.53
C ILE A 181 8.60 5.46 -0.40
N ASP A 182 9.49 4.73 0.28
CA ASP A 182 9.14 3.88 1.43
C ASP A 182 8.48 4.67 2.57
N MET A 183 9.04 5.84 2.89
CA MET A 183 8.51 6.71 3.93
C MET A 183 7.12 7.22 3.56
N TRP A 184 6.91 7.69 2.32
CA TRP A 184 5.61 8.16 1.88
C TRP A 184 4.60 7.02 1.71
N TRP A 185 5.04 5.82 1.31
CA TRP A 185 4.20 4.62 1.30
C TRP A 185 3.67 4.30 2.70
N ALA A 186 4.53 4.43 3.72
CA ALA A 186 4.16 4.16 5.11
C ALA A 186 3.04 5.07 5.62
N THR A 187 2.82 6.23 4.99
CA THR A 187 1.78 7.18 5.44
C THR A 187 0.36 6.62 5.32
N GLN A 188 0.11 5.65 4.44
CA GLN A 188 -1.21 4.97 4.35
C GLN A 188 -1.58 4.19 5.63
N MET A 189 -0.58 3.89 6.47
CA MET A 189 -0.75 3.19 7.74
C MET A 189 -1.05 4.15 8.90
N LEU A 190 -1.07 5.46 8.64
CA LEU A 190 -1.33 6.48 9.66
C LEU A 190 -2.84 6.66 9.87
N ALA A 191 -3.26 6.71 11.12
CA ALA A 191 -4.68 6.83 11.48
C ALA A 191 -5.42 7.99 10.77
N PRO A 192 -4.89 9.22 10.67
CA PRO A 192 -5.58 10.30 9.98
C PRO A 192 -5.79 10.04 8.48
N VAL A 193 -4.84 9.34 7.86
CA VAL A 193 -4.90 8.97 6.44
C VAL A 193 -5.94 7.88 6.23
N GLN A 194 -5.96 6.89 7.11
CA GLN A 194 -6.98 5.84 7.09
C GLN A 194 -8.39 6.38 7.29
N GLU A 195 -8.56 7.25 8.28
CA GLU A 195 -9.84 7.91 8.55
C GLU A 195 -10.31 8.76 7.36
N ALA A 196 -9.37 9.41 6.66
CA ALA A 196 -9.69 10.23 5.49
C ALA A 196 -10.20 9.39 4.31
N TYR A 197 -9.52 8.30 3.93
CA TYR A 197 -9.98 7.47 2.82
C TYR A 197 -11.26 6.70 3.16
N MET A 198 -11.41 6.24 4.41
CA MET A 198 -12.60 5.50 4.83
C MET A 198 -13.88 6.33 4.72
N ALA A 199 -13.78 7.66 4.77
CA ALA A 199 -14.92 8.56 4.58
C ALA A 199 -15.54 8.45 3.18
N PHE A 200 -14.79 7.95 2.19
CA PHE A 200 -15.22 7.78 0.81
C PHE A 200 -15.82 6.40 0.50
N HIS A 201 -15.78 5.44 1.43
CA HIS A 201 -16.24 4.07 1.14
C HIS A 201 -17.73 3.94 0.87
N GLU A 202 -18.55 4.87 1.37
CA GLU A 202 -19.99 4.87 1.12
C GLU A 202 -20.38 5.68 -0.12
N TYR A 203 -19.41 6.33 -0.79
CA TYR A 203 -19.66 7.16 -1.96
C TYR A 203 -19.84 6.29 -3.20
N GLN A 204 -20.72 6.73 -4.09
CA GLN A 204 -20.82 6.15 -5.41
C GLN A 204 -19.62 6.56 -6.28
N PRO A 205 -19.16 5.75 -7.24
CA PRO A 205 -18.06 6.13 -8.14
C PRO A 205 -18.28 7.49 -8.82
N SER A 206 -19.50 7.84 -9.21
CA SER A 206 -19.77 9.18 -9.78
C SER A 206 -19.59 10.31 -8.75
N GLU A 207 -19.91 10.08 -7.48
CA GLU A 207 -19.67 11.02 -6.37
C GLU A 207 -18.16 11.17 -6.10
N ILE A 208 -17.39 10.08 -6.15
CA ILE A 208 -15.93 10.11 -6.09
C ILE A 208 -15.35 11.00 -7.19
N ALA A 209 -15.79 10.81 -8.44
CA ALA A 209 -15.32 11.62 -9.55
C ALA A 209 -15.72 13.10 -9.42
N ALA A 210 -16.91 13.38 -8.88
CA ALA A 210 -17.35 14.76 -8.63
C ALA A 210 -16.51 15.45 -7.54
N GLU A 211 -16.19 14.74 -6.44
CA GLU A 211 -15.32 15.26 -5.38
C GLU A 211 -13.90 15.51 -5.89
N LEU A 212 -13.35 14.58 -6.69
CA LEU A 212 -12.08 14.76 -7.36
C LEU A 212 -12.10 16.00 -8.25
N ALA A 213 -13.09 16.14 -9.14
CA ALA A 213 -13.19 17.29 -10.03
C ALA A 213 -13.26 18.61 -9.26
N ALA A 214 -14.04 18.66 -8.17
CA ALA A 214 -14.14 19.84 -7.32
C ALA A 214 -12.84 20.13 -6.57
N GLY A 215 -12.12 19.11 -6.12
CA GLY A 215 -10.84 19.22 -5.44
C GLY A 215 -9.73 19.73 -6.37
N LEU A 216 -9.59 19.16 -7.56
CA LEU A 216 -8.62 19.60 -8.57
C LEU A 216 -8.80 21.09 -8.91
N GLN A 217 -10.05 21.56 -9.02
CA GLN A 217 -10.34 23.00 -9.24
C GLN A 217 -9.92 23.91 -8.08
N ARG A 218 -9.86 23.39 -6.85
CA ARG A 218 -9.35 24.10 -5.68
C ARG A 218 -7.83 24.02 -5.55
N GLY A 219 -7.19 23.17 -6.35
CA GLY A 219 -5.78 22.82 -6.21
C GLY A 219 -5.52 21.76 -5.14
N ASP A 220 -6.55 21.03 -4.71
CA ASP A 220 -6.41 19.90 -3.79
C ASP A 220 -5.70 18.73 -4.51
N GLY A 221 -4.93 17.95 -3.75
CA GLY A 221 -4.15 16.83 -4.25
C GLY A 221 -4.67 15.54 -3.62
N TYR A 222 -4.67 14.47 -4.40
CA TYR A 222 -5.19 13.18 -3.97
C TYR A 222 -4.25 12.07 -4.44
N THR A 223 -4.23 10.98 -3.68
CA THR A 223 -4.07 9.65 -4.30
C THR A 223 -5.44 9.03 -4.45
N MET A 224 -5.59 8.10 -5.40
CA MET A 224 -6.79 7.31 -5.60
C MET A 224 -6.46 5.85 -5.37
N GLY A 225 -7.17 5.21 -4.46
CA GLY A 225 -7.16 3.77 -4.26
C GLY A 225 -8.19 3.10 -5.15
N ILE A 226 -7.81 2.04 -5.84
CA ILE A 226 -8.73 1.14 -6.56
C ILE A 226 -8.53 -0.29 -6.09
N TYR A 227 -9.64 -1.01 -5.91
CA TYR A 227 -9.67 -2.36 -5.33
C TYR A 227 -10.57 -3.28 -6.17
N SER A 228 -10.06 -4.44 -6.53
CA SER A 228 -10.85 -5.48 -7.19
C SER A 228 -10.40 -6.88 -6.79
N GLU A 229 -11.01 -7.91 -7.38
CA GLU A 229 -10.53 -9.28 -7.23
C GLU A 229 -9.11 -9.48 -7.78
N ALA A 230 -8.65 -8.61 -8.69
CA ALA A 230 -7.33 -8.67 -9.29
C ALA A 230 -6.23 -8.09 -8.38
N GLY A 231 -6.59 -7.18 -7.47
CA GLY A 231 -5.59 -6.48 -6.68
C GLY A 231 -6.04 -5.10 -6.20
N ALA A 232 -5.08 -4.38 -5.62
CA ALA A 232 -5.23 -3.06 -5.05
C ALA A 232 -4.12 -2.23 -5.59
N HIS A 233 -4.45 -1.00 -5.92
CA HIS A 233 -3.51 -0.10 -6.51
C HIS A 233 -3.77 1.32 -6.06
N ALA A 234 -2.69 2.07 -5.89
CA ALA A 234 -2.71 3.49 -5.60
C ALA A 234 -2.09 4.25 -6.76
N ILE A 235 -2.83 5.24 -7.25
CA ILE A 235 -2.51 6.03 -8.44
C ILE A 235 -2.73 7.51 -8.16
N THR A 236 -2.20 8.38 -9.02
CA THR A 236 -2.41 9.83 -8.91
C THR A 236 -3.44 10.30 -9.92
N PRO A 237 -4.68 10.62 -9.51
CA PRO A 237 -5.66 11.20 -10.40
C PRO A 237 -5.36 12.68 -10.66
N PHE A 238 -5.56 13.14 -11.89
CA PHE A 238 -5.22 14.52 -12.27
C PHE A 238 -6.25 15.20 -13.18
N ALA A 239 -7.23 14.45 -13.70
CA ALA A 239 -8.33 15.05 -14.44
C ALA A 239 -9.62 14.24 -14.35
N VAL A 240 -10.73 14.93 -14.55
CA VAL A 240 -12.07 14.35 -14.72
C VAL A 240 -12.71 14.98 -15.95
N THR A 241 -13.13 14.13 -16.88
CA THR A 241 -13.72 14.53 -18.17
C THR A 241 -14.93 13.64 -18.49
N GLU A 242 -15.69 13.98 -19.52
CA GLU A 242 -16.76 13.11 -20.05
C GLU A 242 -16.39 12.52 -21.41
N GLU A 243 -16.60 11.22 -21.58
CA GLU A 243 -16.38 10.51 -22.85
C GLU A 243 -17.49 9.48 -23.09
N GLY A 244 -18.24 9.63 -24.18
CA GLY A 244 -19.24 8.63 -24.58
C GLY A 244 -20.40 8.42 -23.59
N GLY A 245 -20.64 9.38 -22.68
CA GLY A 245 -21.62 9.24 -21.59
C GLY A 245 -21.07 8.59 -20.32
N LEU A 246 -19.78 8.27 -20.29
CA LEU A 246 -19.03 7.86 -19.11
C LEU A 246 -18.24 9.04 -18.55
N ILE A 247 -17.93 8.98 -17.26
CA ILE A 247 -16.96 9.88 -16.64
C ILE A 247 -15.59 9.24 -16.77
N ALA A 248 -14.64 9.94 -17.37
CA ALA A 248 -13.26 9.50 -17.55
C ALA A 248 -12.35 10.23 -16.58
N VAL A 249 -11.78 9.49 -15.63
CA VAL A 249 -10.77 9.99 -14.70
C VAL A 249 -9.39 9.69 -15.27
N SER A 250 -8.61 10.71 -15.60
CA SER A 250 -7.23 10.54 -16.07
C SER A 250 -6.28 10.41 -14.88
N VAL A 251 -5.39 9.44 -14.95
CA VAL A 251 -4.52 9.04 -13.84
C VAL A 251 -3.08 8.81 -14.32
N TYR A 252 -2.12 9.15 -13.46
CA TYR A 252 -0.78 8.60 -13.50
C TYR A 252 -0.81 7.27 -12.74
N ASP A 253 -0.65 6.20 -13.49
CA ASP A 253 -0.45 4.86 -12.96
C ASP A 253 1.05 4.56 -12.96
N ASN A 254 1.62 4.35 -11.77
CA ASN A 254 3.04 4.06 -11.58
C ASN A 254 3.46 2.69 -12.12
N ASN A 255 2.56 1.80 -12.54
CA ASN A 255 2.90 0.60 -13.34
C ASN A 255 3.12 0.92 -14.83
N PHE A 256 2.67 2.08 -15.31
CA PHE A 256 2.81 2.53 -16.70
C PHE A 256 3.47 3.93 -16.78
N PRO A 257 4.76 4.05 -16.42
CA PRO A 257 5.49 5.32 -16.37
C PRO A 257 5.36 6.17 -17.64
N GLY A 258 5.19 7.48 -17.47
CA GLY A 258 5.15 8.44 -18.58
C GLY A 258 3.89 8.38 -19.45
N THR A 259 2.89 7.59 -19.07
CA THR A 259 1.65 7.44 -19.85
C THR A 259 0.44 7.99 -19.09
N VAL A 260 -0.53 8.50 -19.84
CA VAL A 260 -1.85 8.84 -19.32
C VAL A 260 -2.73 7.61 -19.40
N GLN A 261 -3.26 7.20 -18.25
CA GLN A 261 -4.22 6.12 -18.12
C GLN A 261 -5.61 6.67 -17.78
N ARG A 262 -6.66 5.88 -17.95
CA ARG A 262 -8.05 6.28 -17.66
C ARG A 262 -8.81 5.23 -16.87
N ILE A 263 -9.43 5.65 -15.77
CA ILE A 263 -10.53 4.94 -15.14
C ILE A 263 -11.82 5.45 -15.74
N MET A 264 -12.66 4.54 -16.22
CA MET A 264 -13.95 4.84 -16.82
C MET A 264 -15.05 4.53 -15.81
N ILE A 265 -15.93 5.50 -15.54
CA ILE A 265 -17.04 5.38 -14.59
C ILE A 265 -18.35 5.49 -15.35
N ASP A 266 -19.22 4.50 -15.16
CA ASP A 266 -20.62 4.54 -15.57
C ASP A 266 -21.47 5.18 -14.47
N PRO A 267 -21.94 6.43 -14.64
CA PRO A 267 -22.71 7.14 -13.61
C PRO A 267 -24.16 6.66 -13.49
N VAL A 268 -24.60 5.69 -14.31
CA VAL A 268 -25.93 5.07 -14.20
C VAL A 268 -25.83 3.76 -13.43
N ALA A 269 -24.81 2.95 -13.75
CA ALA A 269 -24.58 1.68 -13.07
C ALA A 269 -23.80 1.84 -11.75
N GLU A 270 -23.13 2.98 -11.55
CA GLU A 270 -22.23 3.24 -10.42
C GLU A 270 -21.14 2.18 -10.32
N GLN A 271 -20.51 1.94 -11.48
CA GLN A 271 -19.40 1.01 -11.66
C GLN A 271 -18.23 1.72 -12.33
N TRP A 272 -17.02 1.33 -11.96
CA TRP A 272 -15.79 1.76 -12.60
C TRP A 272 -15.09 0.59 -13.29
N SER A 273 -14.30 0.89 -14.31
CA SER A 273 -13.45 -0.06 -15.01
C SER A 273 -12.11 0.57 -15.39
N TYR A 274 -11.09 -0.27 -15.48
CA TYR A 274 -9.74 0.12 -15.86
C TYR A 274 -9.08 -0.95 -16.74
N ALA A 275 -8.40 -0.53 -17.81
CA ALA A 275 -7.84 -1.41 -18.84
C ALA A 275 -6.31 -1.59 -18.75
N MET A 276 -5.70 -1.30 -17.59
CA MET A 276 -4.30 -1.60 -17.25
C MET A 276 -3.30 -1.33 -18.38
N GLY A 277 -3.12 -0.07 -18.78
CA GLY A 277 -2.14 0.31 -19.82
C GLY A 277 -2.68 0.26 -21.26
N SER A 278 -3.89 -0.25 -21.49
CA SER A 278 -4.53 -0.23 -22.80
C SER A 278 -5.33 1.06 -23.03
N THR A 279 -5.20 1.64 -24.22
CA THR A 279 -6.05 2.77 -24.67
C THR A 279 -7.20 2.34 -25.57
N ASN A 280 -7.33 1.04 -25.85
CA ASN A 280 -8.43 0.52 -26.65
C ASN A 280 -9.69 0.46 -25.76
N PRO A 281 -10.78 1.17 -26.10
CA PRO A 281 -12.00 1.18 -25.28
C PRO A 281 -12.68 -0.19 -25.15
N ASP A 282 -12.40 -1.12 -26.08
CA ASP A 282 -12.93 -2.48 -26.05
C ASP A 282 -11.95 -3.49 -25.40
N ALA A 283 -10.84 -3.00 -24.82
CA ALA A 283 -9.88 -3.87 -24.14
C ALA A 283 -10.51 -4.50 -22.89
N PRO A 284 -10.17 -5.76 -22.59
CA PRO A 284 -10.59 -6.37 -21.34
C PRO A 284 -10.01 -5.60 -20.14
N THR A 285 -10.78 -5.54 -19.06
CA THR A 285 -10.35 -4.97 -17.78
C THR A 285 -9.46 -5.92 -16.99
N ASP A 286 -9.42 -7.20 -17.39
CA ASP A 286 -8.71 -8.29 -16.71
C ASP A 286 -9.00 -8.33 -15.20
N GLY A 287 -10.24 -7.99 -14.81
CA GLY A 287 -10.70 -7.98 -13.43
C GLY A 287 -10.50 -6.66 -12.69
N TRP A 288 -9.99 -5.60 -13.34
CA TRP A 288 -9.92 -4.25 -12.79
C TRP A 288 -11.22 -3.49 -13.03
N GLU A 289 -12.22 -3.83 -12.24
CA GLU A 289 -13.54 -3.20 -12.23
C GLU A 289 -14.13 -3.28 -10.82
N GLY A 290 -15.10 -2.42 -10.54
CA GLY A 290 -15.72 -2.37 -9.23
C GLY A 290 -16.81 -1.32 -9.11
N GLY A 291 -17.19 -0.97 -7.88
CA GLY A 291 -18.27 -0.04 -7.59
C GLY A 291 -18.09 0.64 -6.24
N ILE A 292 -19.20 0.82 -5.51
CA ILE A 292 -19.22 1.44 -4.17
C ILE A 292 -18.25 0.70 -3.24
N GLY A 293 -17.40 1.46 -2.55
CA GLY A 293 -16.45 0.94 -1.57
C GLY A 293 -15.18 0.32 -2.17
N THR A 294 -15.03 0.31 -3.50
CA THR A 294 -13.86 -0.26 -4.18
C THR A 294 -13.06 0.75 -5.00
N ILE A 295 -13.38 2.04 -4.84
CA ILE A 295 -12.62 3.19 -5.32
C ILE A 295 -12.72 4.30 -4.27
N GLU A 296 -11.61 4.97 -3.97
CA GLU A 296 -11.56 6.01 -2.93
C GLU A 296 -10.57 7.12 -3.27
N LEU A 297 -10.71 8.27 -2.61
CA LEU A 297 -9.75 9.36 -2.65
C LEU A 297 -9.09 9.53 -1.29
N THR A 298 -7.76 9.59 -1.27
CA THR A 298 -7.02 9.96 -0.08
C THR A 298 -6.47 11.38 -0.23
N PRO A 299 -7.01 12.39 0.48
CA PRO A 299 -6.56 13.77 0.38
C PRO A 299 -5.12 13.93 0.87
N MET A 300 -4.30 14.68 0.14
CA MET A 300 -2.90 14.92 0.49
C MET A 300 -2.74 15.64 1.84
N ASP A 301 -3.70 16.49 2.19
CA ASP A 301 -3.77 17.23 3.45
C ASP A 301 -4.02 16.32 4.68
N SER A 302 -4.39 15.05 4.49
CA SER A 302 -4.46 14.06 5.59
C SER A 302 -3.08 13.58 6.05
N ARG A 303 -2.03 13.78 5.23
CA ARG A 303 -0.66 13.28 5.46
C ARG A 303 0.22 14.32 6.16
N VAL A 304 -0.28 14.85 7.28
CA VAL A 304 0.47 15.82 8.09
C VAL A 304 1.53 15.10 8.92
N LEU A 305 2.80 15.47 8.70
CA LEU A 305 3.95 14.94 9.42
C LEU A 305 4.64 16.02 10.28
N PRO A 306 5.24 15.65 11.43
CA PRO A 306 5.21 14.32 12.03
C PRO A 306 3.82 13.98 12.59
N ALA A 307 3.41 12.73 12.37
CA ALA A 307 2.17 12.15 12.88
C ALA A 307 2.35 11.60 14.30
N PHE A 308 1.25 11.27 14.96
CA PHE A 308 1.27 10.53 16.21
C PHE A 308 1.81 9.12 15.97
N ALA A 309 2.82 8.71 16.74
CA ALA A 309 3.38 7.37 16.67
C ALA A 309 2.35 6.34 17.18
N PRO A 310 1.94 5.35 16.37
CA PRO A 310 0.93 4.38 16.81
C PRO A 310 1.43 3.47 17.94
N PHE A 311 2.74 3.46 18.19
CA PHE A 311 3.43 2.67 19.21
C PHE A 311 3.83 3.47 20.46
N ASP A 312 3.61 4.79 20.46
CA ASP A 312 3.86 5.64 21.62
C ASP A 312 2.55 5.91 22.36
N ASP A 313 2.29 5.14 23.43
CA ASP A 313 1.37 5.56 24.48
C ASP A 313 2.21 6.04 25.67
N GLU A 314 1.76 7.11 26.34
CA GLU A 314 2.38 7.61 27.57
C GLU A 314 2.68 6.45 28.53
N PRO A 315 3.95 6.20 28.89
CA PRO A 315 4.27 5.07 29.75
C PRO A 315 3.56 5.22 31.09
N ALA A 316 2.89 4.16 31.53
CA ALA A 316 2.48 4.03 32.92
C ALA A 316 3.68 4.40 33.83
N LYS A 317 3.45 5.24 34.85
CA LYS A 317 4.51 5.77 35.73
C LYS A 317 5.54 4.68 36.08
N GLY A 318 6.75 4.81 35.55
CA GLY A 318 7.87 3.90 35.81
C GLY A 318 8.29 2.99 34.65
N VAL A 319 7.57 3.00 33.52
CA VAL A 319 8.02 2.36 32.27
C VAL A 319 8.86 3.34 31.45
N ALA A 320 9.97 2.90 30.87
CA ALA A 320 10.77 3.73 29.97
C ALA A 320 10.00 3.96 28.65
N ARG A 321 10.06 5.17 28.06
CA ARG A 321 9.52 5.42 26.71
C ARG A 321 10.07 4.38 25.72
N GLY A 322 9.23 3.92 24.80
CA GLY A 322 9.58 2.90 23.80
C GLY A 322 9.81 1.47 24.30
N ASN A 323 9.62 1.22 25.60
CA ASN A 323 9.37 -0.13 26.14
C ASN A 323 7.85 -0.42 26.19
N SER A 324 7.05 0.22 25.32
CA SER A 324 5.63 -0.04 25.21
C SER A 324 5.40 -1.54 25.13
N ALA A 325 4.57 -2.07 26.04
CA ALA A 325 4.13 -3.46 26.04
C ALA A 325 3.13 -3.76 24.89
N ILE A 326 3.14 -2.93 23.85
CA ILE A 326 2.21 -2.92 22.73
C ILE A 326 2.90 -3.63 21.58
N SER A 327 2.34 -4.78 21.19
CA SER A 327 2.74 -5.47 19.96
C SER A 327 1.80 -5.03 18.85
N HIS A 328 2.35 -4.43 17.81
CA HIS A 328 1.61 -4.17 16.57
C HIS A 328 1.64 -5.42 15.71
N LEU A 329 0.51 -5.78 15.13
CA LEU A 329 0.41 -6.87 14.18
C LEU A 329 -0.37 -6.35 12.98
N LEU A 330 0.32 -6.21 11.85
CA LEU A 330 -0.34 -6.04 10.57
C LEU A 330 -0.84 -7.41 10.08
N VAL A 331 -2.15 -7.52 9.86
CA VAL A 331 -2.77 -8.72 9.28
C VAL A 331 -3.42 -8.33 7.97
N THR A 332 -2.98 -8.95 6.89
CA THR A 332 -3.55 -8.79 5.55
C THR A 332 -4.15 -10.12 5.09
N SER A 333 -5.23 -10.05 4.30
CA SER A 333 -5.85 -11.22 3.68
C SER A 333 -5.85 -11.02 2.18
N PRO A 334 -5.75 -12.12 1.44
CA PRO A 334 -5.82 -12.05 0.01
C PRO A 334 -7.18 -12.25 -0.62
N ASP A 335 -8.23 -12.21 0.17
CA ASP A 335 -9.58 -12.40 -0.32
C ASP A 335 -10.28 -11.05 -0.15
N PRO A 336 -10.75 -10.42 -1.25
CA PRO A 336 -11.36 -9.10 -1.19
C PRO A 336 -12.71 -9.13 -0.44
N GLU A 337 -13.31 -10.31 -0.30
CA GLU A 337 -14.51 -10.57 0.48
C GLU A 337 -14.17 -11.02 1.93
N ALA A 338 -12.91 -11.33 2.22
CA ALA A 338 -12.50 -11.70 3.56
C ALA A 338 -12.46 -10.47 4.45
N ARG A 339 -13.31 -10.49 5.45
CA ARG A 339 -13.12 -9.67 6.65
C ARG A 339 -11.84 -10.15 7.31
N VAL A 340 -10.75 -9.42 7.08
CA VAL A 340 -9.45 -9.75 7.65
C VAL A 340 -9.51 -9.50 9.14
N GLY A 341 -9.54 -10.60 9.89
CA GLY A 341 -9.44 -10.60 11.32
C GLY A 341 -8.71 -11.86 11.76
N PHE A 342 -8.14 -11.79 12.93
CA PHE A 342 -7.51 -12.88 13.63
C PHE A 342 -8.30 -13.18 14.91
N THR A 343 -8.30 -14.44 15.31
CA THR A 343 -8.67 -14.77 16.68
C THR A 343 -7.46 -14.50 17.56
N VAL A 344 -7.60 -13.59 18.51
CA VAL A 344 -6.57 -13.33 19.53
C VAL A 344 -7.01 -13.98 20.84
N THR A 345 -6.16 -14.83 21.41
CA THR A 345 -6.38 -15.38 22.75
C THR A 345 -5.68 -14.51 23.78
N ILE A 346 -6.44 -13.88 24.67
CA ILE A 346 -5.93 -13.04 25.77
C ILE A 346 -6.44 -13.61 27.08
N ASP A 347 -5.52 -13.95 27.99
CA ASP A 347 -5.85 -14.52 29.32
C ASP A 347 -6.76 -15.77 29.25
N GLY A 348 -6.63 -16.57 28.17
CA GLY A 348 -7.42 -17.78 27.94
C GLY A 348 -8.84 -17.54 27.42
N GLN A 349 -9.17 -16.29 27.04
CA GLN A 349 -10.38 -15.92 26.31
C GLN A 349 -10.03 -15.67 24.84
N ASP A 350 -10.81 -16.23 23.92
CA ASP A 350 -10.65 -15.99 22.49
C ASP A 350 -11.51 -14.80 22.06
N TYR A 351 -10.92 -13.87 21.31
CA TYR A 351 -11.58 -12.71 20.73
C TYR A 351 -11.45 -12.79 19.21
N ASP A 352 -12.59 -12.82 18.52
CA ASP A 352 -12.62 -12.84 17.06
C ASP A 352 -12.71 -11.41 16.51
N THR A 353 -11.62 -10.92 15.93
CA THR A 353 -11.57 -9.56 15.37
C THR A 353 -12.35 -9.42 14.06
N THR A 354 -12.89 -10.51 13.50
CA THR A 354 -13.83 -10.44 12.37
C THR A 354 -15.25 -10.03 12.79
N ASP A 355 -15.61 -10.18 14.07
CA ASP A 355 -16.89 -9.71 14.60
C ASP A 355 -16.85 -8.19 14.82
N PRO A 356 -17.64 -7.38 14.09
CA PRO A 356 -17.63 -5.92 14.25
C PRO A 356 -18.10 -5.46 15.65
N ASN A 357 -18.70 -6.34 16.44
CA ASN A 357 -19.17 -6.05 17.79
C ASN A 357 -18.20 -6.55 18.87
N VAL A 358 -17.06 -7.13 18.49
CA VAL A 358 -16.08 -7.61 19.47
C VAL A 358 -15.58 -6.43 20.29
N VAL A 359 -15.68 -6.56 21.61
CA VAL A 359 -15.08 -5.60 22.54
C VAL A 359 -13.78 -6.21 23.02
N LEU A 360 -12.67 -5.70 22.51
CA LEU A 360 -11.34 -6.13 22.91
C LEU A 360 -11.00 -5.60 24.31
N PRO A 361 -10.16 -6.30 25.09
CA PRO A 361 -9.69 -5.82 26.37
C PRO A 361 -9.00 -4.46 26.27
N GLU A 362 -9.02 -3.71 27.37
CA GLU A 362 -8.28 -2.44 27.48
C GLU A 362 -6.81 -2.62 27.08
N GLY A 363 -6.33 -1.76 26.18
CA GLY A 363 -4.97 -1.81 25.63
C GLY A 363 -4.79 -2.71 24.39
N VAL A 364 -5.87 -3.27 23.82
CA VAL A 364 -5.83 -3.94 22.51
C VAL A 364 -6.63 -3.14 21.50
N LEU A 365 -5.95 -2.66 20.47
CA LEU A 365 -6.52 -1.84 19.40
C LEU A 365 -6.44 -2.59 18.08
N THR A 366 -7.53 -2.60 17.32
CA THR A 366 -7.56 -3.11 15.95
C THR A 366 -7.95 -2.00 15.00
N ARG A 367 -7.20 -1.84 13.92
CA ARG A 367 -7.52 -0.94 12.81
C ARG A 367 -7.53 -1.78 11.53
N SER A 368 -8.65 -1.78 10.82
CA SER A 368 -8.74 -2.41 9.51
C SER A 368 -8.17 -1.47 8.46
N THR A 369 -7.25 -1.96 7.65
CA THR A 369 -6.69 -1.24 6.50
C THR A 369 -7.21 -1.94 5.25
N LEU A 370 -7.66 -1.20 4.23
CA LEU A 370 -8.03 -1.81 2.95
C LEU A 370 -6.78 -1.98 2.10
N GLY A 371 -6.58 -3.19 1.61
CA GLY A 371 -5.61 -3.58 0.59
C GLY A 371 -6.17 -4.83 -0.08
N ALA A 372 -5.76 -5.13 -1.30
CA ALA A 372 -6.26 -6.30 -2.00
C ALA A 372 -5.28 -7.47 -1.96
N VAL A 373 -5.91 -8.64 -1.95
CA VAL A 373 -5.58 -9.87 -2.70
C VAL A 373 -4.10 -10.25 -2.91
N PHE A 374 -3.62 -11.24 -2.16
CA PHE A 374 -2.38 -12.05 -2.35
C PHE A 374 -2.49 -13.52 -1.88
N SER A 375 -2.93 -14.45 -2.72
CA SER A 375 -3.19 -15.85 -2.31
C SER A 375 -2.13 -16.47 -1.37
N GLY A 376 -2.41 -16.55 -0.06
CA GLY A 376 -1.46 -17.04 0.94
C GLY A 376 -2.00 -16.91 2.37
N LYS A 377 -1.86 -17.98 3.17
CA LYS A 377 -2.43 -18.10 4.52
C LYS A 377 -1.63 -17.31 5.56
N GLY A 378 -2.21 -16.26 6.13
CA GLY A 378 -1.71 -15.60 7.34
C GLY A 378 -1.97 -16.43 8.61
N MET A 379 -1.03 -16.38 9.57
CA MET A 379 -0.97 -17.23 10.77
C MET A 379 -0.91 -16.39 12.05
N ALA A 380 -1.52 -16.89 13.12
CA ALA A 380 -1.66 -16.23 14.42
C ALA A 380 -0.35 -16.12 15.23
N VAL A 381 -0.23 -15.07 16.06
CA VAL A 381 0.77 -14.96 17.13
C VAL A 381 0.07 -14.83 18.48
N ALA A 382 0.47 -15.67 19.43
CA ALA A 382 0.04 -15.63 20.82
C ALA A 382 0.92 -14.67 21.63
N VAL A 383 0.31 -13.69 22.30
CA VAL A 383 1.01 -12.81 23.24
C VAL A 383 0.99 -13.44 24.63
N ASP A 384 2.11 -14.05 25.04
CA ASP A 384 2.30 -14.51 26.41
C ASP A 384 2.74 -13.34 27.30
N ARG A 385 1.77 -12.77 28.04
CA ARG A 385 1.99 -11.72 29.03
C ARG A 385 2.86 -12.15 30.23
N SER A 386 3.26 -13.42 30.36
CA SER A 386 4.14 -13.87 31.46
C SER A 386 5.60 -13.43 31.33
N LYS A 387 5.98 -12.80 30.21
CA LYS A 387 7.33 -12.28 29.97
C LYS A 387 7.45 -10.77 29.85
N VAL A 388 6.34 -10.04 29.91
CA VAL A 388 6.37 -8.57 30.02
C VAL A 388 6.45 -8.23 31.50
N LYS A 389 7.66 -7.99 31.99
CA LYS A 389 7.93 -7.43 33.31
C LYS A 389 8.63 -6.10 33.19
#